data_AF-A0A497J1J9-F1
#
_entry.id   AF-A0A497J1J9-F1
#
_cell.length_a   1.000
_cell.length_b   1.000
_cell.length_c   1.000
_cell.angle_alpha   90.00
_cell.angle_beta   90.00
_cell.angle_gamma   90.00
#
_symmetry.space_group_name_H-M   'P 1'
#
loop_
_entity.id
_entity.type
_entity.pdbx_description
1 polymer ?
#
loop_
_entity_poly.entity_id
_entity_poly.type
_entity_poly.pdbx_seq_one_letter_code
_entity_poly.pdbx_strand_id
1 'polypeptide(L)'
;MSEWSFADAFAVLYFRKDEIGFEKLKQMSREKHTSKTDIRVWTAIKYGCNLLNERLSRIFKVKSIELKCDNVRELIKEAVEKVMEFA
;
A
#
# COMPACT_ATOMS: atom_id res chain seq x y z
N MET A 1 12.71 -12.37 -2.57
CA MET A 1 13.13 -11.85 -1.25
C MET A 1 12.05 -10.86 -0.84
N SER A 2 11.33 -11.13 0.24
CA SER A 2 10.26 -10.24 0.70
C SER A 2 10.91 -8.94 1.20
N GLU A 3 10.55 -7.82 0.58
CA GLU A 3 10.99 -6.50 1.03
C GLU A 3 10.19 -6.14 2.28
N TRP A 4 10.78 -6.38 3.45
CA TRP A 4 10.19 -6.05 4.76
C TRP A 4 9.73 -4.60 4.83
N SER A 5 10.36 -3.70 4.07
CA SER A 5 9.97 -2.29 3.98
C SER A 5 8.52 -2.09 3.52
N PHE A 6 7.99 -2.92 2.62
CA PHE A 6 6.58 -2.84 2.22
C PHE A 6 5.66 -3.31 3.35
N ALA A 7 6.00 -4.43 4.01
CA ALA A 7 5.22 -4.95 5.12
C ALA A 7 5.15 -3.95 6.28
N ASP A 8 6.28 -3.36 6.66
CA ASP A 8 6.36 -2.34 7.71
C ASP A 8 5.53 -1.10 7.33
N ALA A 9 5.63 -0.64 6.09
CA ALA A 9 4.87 0.51 5.60
C ALA A 9 3.35 0.25 5.65
N PHE A 10 2.90 -0.93 5.22
CA PHE A 10 1.47 -1.28 5.25
C PHE A 10 0.96 -1.60 6.65
N ALA A 11 1.78 -2.17 7.53
CA ALA A 11 1.45 -2.36 8.94
C ALA A 11 1.20 -1.00 9.61
N VAL A 12 2.12 -0.06 9.43
CA VAL A 12 1.97 1.32 9.96
C VAL A 12 0.72 1.97 9.36
N LEU A 13 0.50 1.84 8.05
CA LEU A 13 -0.67 2.40 7.38
C LEU A 13 -1.98 1.84 7.92
N TYR A 14 -2.03 0.54 8.25
CA TYR A 14 -3.22 -0.14 8.75
C TYR A 14 -3.48 0.13 10.23
N PHE A 15 -2.50 -0.14 11.10
CA PHE A 15 -2.66 -0.03 12.55
C PHE A 15 -2.77 1.41 13.03
N ARG A 16 -2.14 2.37 12.32
CA ARG A 16 -2.18 3.81 12.66
C ARG A 16 -3.01 4.62 11.65
N LYS A 17 -3.96 3.98 10.96
CA LYS A 17 -4.81 4.63 9.93
C LYS A 17 -5.53 5.88 10.44
N ASP A 18 -5.91 5.92 11.71
CA ASP A 18 -6.63 7.04 12.33
C ASP A 18 -5.70 8.21 12.72
N GLU A 19 -4.39 7.96 12.80
CA GLU A 19 -3.36 8.96 13.10
C GLU A 19 -2.69 9.49 11.82
N ILE A 20 -2.70 8.72 10.75
CA ILE A 20 -2.04 9.06 9.49
C ILE A 20 -2.94 9.97 8.65
N GLY A 21 -2.49 11.20 8.44
CA GLY A 21 -3.14 12.13 7.51
C GLY A 21 -3.02 11.65 6.06
N PHE A 22 -4.05 10.95 5.56
CA PHE A 22 -4.03 10.32 4.24
C PHE A 22 -3.83 11.31 3.07
N GLU A 23 -4.38 12.53 3.16
CA GLU A 23 -4.16 13.56 2.13
C GLU A 23 -2.71 14.07 2.15
N LYS A 24 -2.09 14.17 3.33
CA LYS A 24 -0.66 14.51 3.46
C LYS A 24 0.21 13.42 2.85
N LEU A 25 -0.07 12.15 3.17
CA LEU A 25 0.63 11.00 2.58
C LEU A 25 0.54 11.02 1.04
N LYS A 26 -0.66 11.29 0.52
CA LYS A 26 -0.91 11.44 -0.92
C LYS A 26 -0.08 12.57 -1.51
N GLN A 27 -0.07 13.75 -0.91
CA GLN A 27 0.71 14.89 -1.41
C GLN A 27 2.21 14.57 -1.46
N MET A 28 2.74 13.91 -0.43
CA MET A 28 4.16 13.56 -0.33
C MET A 28 4.60 12.43 -1.28
N SER A 29 3.67 11.56 -1.68
CA SER A 29 3.97 10.34 -2.46
C SER A 29 3.59 10.45 -3.95
N ARG A 30 2.84 11.48 -4.35
CA ARG A 30 2.33 11.64 -5.73
C ARG A 30 3.42 11.71 -6.79
N GLU A 31 4.54 12.37 -6.50
CA GLU A 31 5.64 12.61 -7.45
C GLU A 31 6.83 11.65 -7.24
N LYS A 32 6.77 10.82 -6.19
CA LYS A 32 7.84 9.85 -5.91
C LYS A 32 7.58 8.56 -6.66
N HIS A 33 8.67 7.92 -7.07
CA HIS A 33 8.67 6.60 -7.68
C HIS A 33 9.22 5.55 -6.72
N THR A 34 8.71 4.32 -6.77
CA THR A 34 9.32 3.19 -6.09
C THR A 34 10.68 2.89 -6.71
N SER A 35 11.67 2.62 -5.87
CA SER A 35 13.06 2.43 -6.29
C SER A 35 13.18 1.46 -7.46
N LYS A 36 13.95 1.85 -8.49
CA LYS A 36 14.20 1.05 -9.70
C LYS A 36 12.96 0.70 -10.52
N THR A 37 11.84 1.41 -10.33
CA THR A 37 10.60 1.21 -11.10
C THR A 37 10.00 2.53 -11.54
N ASP A 38 9.19 2.50 -12.60
CA ASP A 38 8.40 3.67 -13.02
C ASP A 38 7.04 3.77 -12.27
N ILE A 39 6.84 2.93 -11.25
CA ILE A 39 5.62 2.95 -10.45
C ILE A 39 5.69 4.11 -9.46
N ARG A 40 4.66 4.96 -9.45
CA ARG A 40 4.52 6.01 -8.44
C ARG A 40 4.22 5.38 -7.08
N VAL A 41 4.85 5.91 -6.02
CA VAL A 41 4.62 5.47 -4.63
C VAL A 41 3.14 5.58 -4.28
N TRP A 42 2.45 6.65 -4.69
CA TRP A 42 1.01 6.78 -4.46
C TRP A 42 0.18 5.69 -5.15
N THR A 43 0.63 5.17 -6.30
CA THR A 43 -0.05 4.08 -7.00
C THR A 43 0.14 2.76 -6.25
N ALA A 44 1.34 2.49 -5.73
CA ALA A 44 1.60 1.35 -4.85
C ALA A 44 0.75 1.41 -3.56
N ILE A 45 0.69 2.57 -2.89
CA ILE A 45 -0.13 2.77 -1.68
C ILE A 45 -1.60 2.50 -1.97
N LYS A 46 -2.15 3.09 -3.05
CA LYS A 46 -3.56 2.86 -3.45
C LYS A 46 -3.84 1.38 -3.71
N TYR A 47 -2.92 0.69 -4.37
CA TYR A 47 -3.07 -0.73 -4.64
C TYR A 47 -3.15 -1.55 -3.35
N GLY A 48 -2.23 -1.34 -2.40
CA GLY A 48 -2.29 -2.00 -1.10
C GLY A 48 -3.54 -1.65 -0.28
N CYS A 49 -3.98 -0.38 -0.30
CA CYS A 49 -5.25 0.01 0.32
C CYS A 49 -6.47 -0.69 -0.30
N ASN A 50 -6.46 -0.95 -1.61
CA ASN A 50 -7.53 -1.72 -2.26
C ASN A 50 -7.52 -3.17 -1.77
N LEU A 51 -6.36 -3.82 -1.72
CA LEU A 51 -6.25 -5.19 -1.19
C LEU A 51 -6.73 -5.28 0.27
N LEU A 52 -6.35 -4.31 1.11
CA LEU A 52 -6.84 -4.24 2.48
C LEU A 52 -8.37 -4.07 2.53
N ASN A 53 -8.94 -3.19 1.69
CA ASN A 53 -10.39 -3.02 1.57
C ASN A 53 -11.13 -4.23 0.99
N GLU A 54 -10.47 -5.11 0.24
CA GLU A 54 -11.07 -6.36 -0.28
C GLU A 54 -11.17 -7.43 0.82
N ARG A 55 -10.19 -7.45 1.73
CA ARG A 55 -10.14 -8.40 2.85
C ARG A 55 -10.90 -7.92 4.08
N LEU A 56 -11.08 -6.61 4.21
CA LEU A 56 -11.76 -5.97 5.34
C LEU A 56 -13.00 -5.21 4.87
N SER A 57 -13.65 -4.51 5.80
CA SER A 57 -14.59 -3.45 5.41
C SER A 57 -13.84 -2.30 4.72
N ARG A 58 -14.57 -1.41 4.03
CA ARG A 58 -14.01 -0.27 3.28
C ARG A 58 -13.41 0.80 4.22
N ILE A 59 -12.23 0.52 4.76
CA ILE A 59 -11.50 1.36 5.73
C ILE A 59 -10.74 2.51 5.05
N PHE A 60 -10.27 2.32 3.81
CA PHE A 60 -9.55 3.37 3.05
C PHE A 60 -10.44 3.95 1.95
N LYS A 61 -10.54 5.28 1.87
CA LYS A 61 -11.27 6.00 0.81
C LYS A 61 -10.41 6.14 -0.46
N VAL A 62 -10.07 5.02 -1.08
CA VAL A 62 -9.32 4.96 -2.36
C VAL A 62 -10.21 4.44 -3.49
N LYS A 63 -9.84 4.78 -4.73
CA LYS A 63 -10.42 4.18 -5.93
C LYS A 63 -9.69 2.87 -6.24
N SER A 64 -10.43 1.87 -6.69
CA SER A 64 -9.83 0.64 -7.22
C SER A 64 -8.86 0.97 -8.35
N ILE A 65 -7.70 0.33 -8.33
CA ILE A 65 -6.63 0.48 -9.31
C ILE A 65 -5.94 -0.86 -9.48
N GLU A 66 -5.57 -1.17 -10.71
CA GLU A 66 -4.73 -2.31 -11.04
C GLU A 66 -3.27 -1.88 -11.18
N LEU A 67 -2.35 -2.68 -10.64
CA LEU A 67 -0.92 -2.45 -10.76
C LEU A 67 -0.34 -3.31 -11.89
N LYS A 68 0.12 -2.65 -12.96
CA LYS A 68 0.67 -3.33 -14.15
C LYS A 68 2.07 -3.92 -13.96
N CYS A 69 2.84 -3.46 -12.97
CA CYS A 69 4.18 -3.96 -12.72
C CYS A 69 4.11 -5.18 -11.80
N ASP A 70 4.27 -6.37 -12.39
CA ASP A 70 4.12 -7.66 -11.68
C ASP A 70 5.02 -7.76 -10.44
N ASN A 71 6.29 -7.34 -10.54
CA ASN A 71 7.23 -7.43 -9.42
C ASN A 71 6.76 -6.63 -8.19
N VAL A 72 6.38 -5.36 -8.39
CA VAL A 72 5.89 -4.51 -7.29
C VAL A 72 4.54 -5.00 -6.79
N ARG A 73 3.71 -5.53 -7.69
CA ARG A 73 2.39 -6.06 -7.36
C ARG A 73 2.50 -7.24 -6.40
N GLU A 74 3.34 -8.22 -6.70
CA GLU A 74 3.52 -9.39 -5.85
C GLU A 74 4.14 -9.01 -4.50
N LEU A 75 5.12 -8.10 -4.46
CA LEU A 75 5.67 -7.59 -3.19
C LEU A 75 4.60 -6.94 -2.31
N ILE A 76 3.71 -6.14 -2.88
CA ILE A 76 2.61 -5.50 -2.13
C ILE A 76 1.59 -6.53 -1.67
N LYS A 77 1.26 -7.53 -2.50
CA LYS A 77 0.35 -8.61 -2.11
C LYS A 77 0.89 -9.40 -0.93
N GLU A 78 2.14 -9.88 -1.02
CA GLU A 78 2.81 -10.58 0.08
C GLU A 78 2.83 -9.73 1.36
N ALA A 79 3.15 -8.43 1.23
CA ALA A 79 3.18 -7.52 2.35
C ALA A 79 1.81 -7.36 3.02
N VAL A 80 0.75 -7.17 2.23
CA VAL A 80 -0.62 -7.05 2.75
C VAL A 80 -1.08 -8.36 3.38
N GLU A 81 -0.80 -9.51 2.76
CA GLU A 81 -1.14 -10.83 3.31
C GLU A 81 -0.50 -11.03 4.68
N LYS A 82 0.80 -10.73 4.81
CA LYS A 82 1.50 -10.75 6.11
C LYS A 82 0.87 -9.81 7.12
N VAL A 83 0.55 -8.58 6.76
CA VAL A 83 -0.09 -7.62 7.69
C VAL A 83 -1.44 -8.16 8.18
N MET A 84 -2.19 -8.82 7.29
CA MET A 84 -3.49 -9.42 7.62
C MET A 84 -3.38 -10.61 8.58
N GLU A 85 -2.26 -11.33 8.61
CA GLU A 85 -2.03 -12.40 9.62
C GLU A 85 -2.00 -11.87 11.06
N PHE A 86 -1.73 -10.57 11.24
CA PHE A 86 -1.64 -9.91 12.56
C PHE A 86 -2.82 -8.95 12.85
N ALA A 87 -3.79 -8.84 11.94
CA ALA A 87 -4.89 -7.87 11.97
C ALA A 87 -6.15 -8.43 12.65
#